data_AF-L5M5P9-F1
#
_entry.id   AF-L5M5P9-F1
#
_cell.length_a   1.000
_cell.length_b   1.000
_cell.length_c   1.000
_cell.angle_alpha   90.00
_cell.angle_beta   90.00
_cell.angle_gamma   90.00
#
_symmetry.space_group_name_H-M   'P 1'
#
loop_
_entity.id
_entity.type
_entity.pdbx_description
1 polymer ?
#
loop_
_entity_poly.entity_id
_entity_poly.type
_entity_poly.pdbx_seq_one_letter_code
_entity_poly.pdbx_strand_id
1 'polypeptide(L)'
;MAGRILGRTLATVSLSVALASVTVKSSGLCGIPECRSSFSSCGFHLNSNIMSGSHGAKENSHKKARTSPYPGSKVQRSQVPNEKVGWLVEWQDYNPVEYTAVSVLAGPRWADPQISESNFSPKFNEKDGHVERKSQNGRYEIENGRPRNPAGRTGLVGRGLLGRWGPNHAADPIITRWKRDKSGNKITHPISGKNILQFVAIKRKDCGEWAIPGGMVDPGEKISATLKREFGEEALNSLQKSSAEKKQLEEQLHKLFSQEHLVIYKGYVDDPRNTDNAWIETEAVNYHDETGEIMDNLTLEAGDDAGKVKWVDISDKLKLYASHAQFIKLVAEKRDAHWSEDSETDCHGL
;
A
#
# COMPACT_ATOMS: atom_id res chain seq x y z
N MET A 1 -13.89 4.11 70.64
CA MET A 1 -12.57 3.44 70.65
C MET A 1 -12.77 1.94 70.59
N ALA A 2 -12.06 1.28 69.67
CA ALA A 2 -11.76 -0.15 69.56
C ALA A 2 -12.94 -1.17 69.50
N GLY A 3 -13.25 -1.61 68.28
CA GLY A 3 -13.89 -2.90 68.00
C GLY A 3 -13.17 -3.57 66.83
N ARG A 4 -12.52 -4.71 67.10
CA ARG A 4 -11.56 -5.41 66.23
C ARG A 4 -12.22 -6.31 65.17
N ILE A 5 -11.68 -6.20 63.95
CA ILE A 5 -11.21 -7.26 63.03
C ILE A 5 -12.17 -8.44 62.73
N LEU A 6 -12.74 -8.43 61.52
CA LEU A 6 -13.22 -9.63 60.82
C LEU A 6 -12.18 -10.02 59.75
N GLY A 7 -11.48 -11.14 59.96
CA GLY A 7 -10.64 -11.77 58.95
C GLY A 7 -11.50 -12.55 57.95
N ARG A 8 -11.34 -12.29 56.66
CA ARG A 8 -11.85 -13.16 55.59
C ARG A 8 -10.67 -13.78 54.85
N THR A 9 -10.53 -15.08 55.01
CA THR A 9 -9.56 -15.94 54.34
C THR A 9 -10.00 -16.16 52.90
N LEU A 10 -9.16 -15.75 51.93
CA LEU A 10 -9.33 -16.06 50.51
C LEU A 10 -8.61 -17.39 50.22
N ALA A 11 -9.37 -18.40 49.82
CA ALA A 11 -8.83 -19.68 49.35
C ALA A 11 -8.49 -19.57 47.86
N THR A 12 -7.21 -19.65 47.53
CA THR A 12 -6.70 -19.69 46.15
C THR A 12 -6.78 -21.13 45.64
N VAL A 13 -7.63 -21.40 44.64
CA VAL A 13 -7.67 -22.68 43.93
C VAL A 13 -6.72 -22.60 42.75
N SER A 14 -5.63 -23.38 42.81
CA SER A 14 -4.69 -23.56 41.70
C SER A 14 -5.07 -24.83 40.94
N LEU A 15 -5.33 -24.71 39.64
CA LEU A 15 -5.67 -25.82 38.75
C LEU A 15 -4.42 -26.22 37.95
N SER A 16 -3.82 -27.37 38.29
CA SER A 16 -2.72 -27.96 37.54
C SER A 16 -3.27 -29.09 36.67
N VAL A 17 -3.22 -28.95 35.35
CA VAL A 17 -3.58 -30.02 34.40
C VAL A 17 -2.30 -30.68 33.89
N ALA A 18 -2.13 -31.96 34.24
CA ALA A 18 -1.04 -32.81 33.76
C ALA A 18 -1.39 -33.43 32.40
N LEU A 19 -0.48 -33.30 31.42
CA LEU A 19 -0.56 -33.97 30.12
C LEU A 19 0.01 -35.39 30.24
N ALA A 20 -0.83 -36.41 30.03
CA ALA A 20 -0.41 -37.80 29.89
C ALA A 20 -0.21 -38.12 28.40
N SER A 21 1.02 -38.46 28.02
CA SER A 21 1.38 -38.96 26.69
C SER A 21 1.23 -40.49 26.64
N VAL A 22 0.37 -40.98 25.75
CA VAL A 22 0.21 -42.42 25.49
C VAL A 22 0.97 -42.79 24.22
N THR A 23 2.01 -43.61 24.36
CA THR A 23 2.71 -44.27 23.26
C THR A 23 2.11 -45.65 23.01
N VAL A 24 1.63 -45.93 21.79
CA VAL A 24 1.21 -47.26 21.37
C VAL A 24 2.24 -47.84 20.40
N LYS A 25 2.69 -49.07 20.70
CA LYS A 25 3.67 -49.86 19.96
C LYS A 25 3.08 -50.43 18.65
N SER A 26 3.94 -50.52 17.64
CA SER A 26 3.73 -51.16 16.34
C SER A 26 3.90 -52.69 16.43
N SER A 27 3.01 -53.43 15.78
CA SER A 27 3.16 -54.85 15.39
C SER A 27 2.64 -55.02 13.96
N GLY A 28 3.43 -55.64 13.08
CA GLY A 28 3.20 -55.66 11.64
C GLY A 28 2.61 -56.95 11.04
N LEU A 29 2.33 -56.83 9.72
CA LEU A 29 2.19 -57.83 8.64
C LEU A 29 0.94 -58.76 8.71
N CYS A 30 0.19 -59.11 7.64
CA CYS A 30 0.41 -59.14 6.18
C CYS A 30 -0.95 -59.31 5.38
N GLY A 31 -1.00 -58.93 4.08
CA GLY A 31 -1.96 -59.40 3.02
C GLY A 31 -3.05 -58.39 2.54
N ILE A 32 -2.87 -57.50 1.54
CA ILE A 32 -2.95 -57.60 0.04
C ILE A 32 -4.37 -57.92 -0.53
N PRO A 33 -4.88 -57.35 -1.66
CA PRO A 33 -4.65 -56.06 -2.37
C PRO A 33 -5.97 -55.30 -2.72
N GLU A 34 -5.90 -54.02 -3.14
CA GLU A 34 -6.46 -53.50 -4.41
C GLU A 34 -6.67 -51.96 -4.46
N CYS A 35 -6.40 -51.43 -5.66
CA CYS A 35 -6.82 -50.15 -6.23
C CYS A 35 -6.19 -48.85 -5.68
N ARG A 36 -5.01 -48.53 -6.25
CA ARG A 36 -4.48 -47.17 -6.38
C ARG A 36 -5.32 -46.39 -7.40
N SER A 37 -5.97 -45.32 -6.96
CA SER A 37 -6.31 -44.17 -7.80
C SER A 37 -5.55 -42.95 -7.29
N SER A 38 -4.64 -42.46 -8.13
CA SER A 38 -3.72 -41.36 -7.88
C SER A 38 -4.44 -40.02 -7.75
N PHE A 39 -4.42 -39.42 -6.55
CA PHE A 39 -4.57 -37.96 -6.42
C PHE A 39 -3.18 -37.35 -6.26
N SER A 40 -2.68 -36.83 -7.37
CA SER A 40 -1.46 -36.05 -7.44
C SER A 40 -1.65 -34.75 -6.66
N SER A 41 -1.00 -34.64 -5.51
CA SER A 41 -0.77 -33.36 -4.82
C SER A 41 0.24 -32.55 -5.63
N CYS A 42 -0.26 -31.78 -6.60
CA CYS A 42 0.53 -30.72 -7.23
C CYS A 42 0.80 -29.64 -6.18
N GLY A 43 1.99 -29.69 -5.58
CA GLY A 43 2.51 -28.61 -4.76
C GLY A 43 2.55 -27.33 -5.58
N PHE A 44 1.85 -26.31 -5.11
CA PHE A 44 2.02 -24.96 -5.61
C PHE A 44 3.41 -24.46 -5.18
N HIS A 45 4.38 -24.66 -6.08
CA HIS A 45 5.62 -23.90 -6.03
C HIS A 45 5.26 -22.42 -6.22
N LEU A 46 5.39 -21.62 -5.17
CA LEU A 46 5.50 -20.18 -5.29
C LEU A 46 6.73 -19.88 -6.13
N ASN A 47 6.52 -19.54 -7.40
CA ASN A 47 7.56 -18.92 -8.23
C ASN A 47 7.81 -17.50 -7.71
N SER A 48 8.73 -17.37 -6.76
CA SER A 48 9.48 -16.14 -6.55
C SER A 48 10.44 -15.97 -7.73
N ASN A 49 9.93 -15.51 -8.88
CA ASN A 49 10.77 -15.08 -9.99
C ASN A 49 11.41 -13.74 -9.64
N ILE A 50 12.51 -13.79 -8.88
CA ILE A 50 13.55 -12.77 -8.96
C ILE A 50 14.18 -12.94 -10.34
N MET A 51 13.79 -12.08 -11.28
CA MET A 51 14.48 -11.98 -12.57
C MET A 51 15.87 -11.38 -12.33
N SER A 52 16.82 -12.25 -11.97
CA SER A 52 18.25 -11.97 -12.13
C SER A 52 18.59 -12.11 -13.62
N GLY A 53 18.37 -11.01 -14.35
CA GLY A 53 18.80 -10.85 -15.73
C GLY A 53 19.49 -9.49 -15.85
N SER A 54 20.82 -9.50 -15.90
CA SER A 54 21.70 -8.31 -15.97
C SER A 54 21.54 -7.45 -17.22
N HIS A 55 20.54 -7.72 -18.07
CA HIS A 55 20.18 -6.90 -19.22
C HIS A 55 18.79 -6.23 -19.12
N GLY A 56 17.95 -6.58 -18.14
CA GLY A 56 16.62 -5.97 -17.92
C GLY A 56 16.58 -4.85 -16.86
N ALA A 57 17.64 -4.68 -16.07
CA ALA A 57 17.70 -3.69 -14.99
C ALA A 57 17.91 -2.24 -15.48
N LYS A 58 18.26 -2.04 -16.76
CA LYS A 58 18.60 -0.71 -17.31
C LYS A 58 17.39 0.20 -17.55
N GLU A 59 16.17 -0.35 -17.65
CA GLU A 59 14.98 0.41 -18.09
C GLU A 59 13.97 0.74 -16.98
N ASN A 60 14.07 0.08 -15.82
CA ASN A 60 13.08 0.15 -14.73
C ASN A 60 13.60 0.81 -13.44
N SER A 61 14.62 1.66 -13.51
CA SER A 61 14.99 2.51 -12.38
C SER A 61 13.87 3.50 -12.04
N HIS A 62 13.71 3.82 -10.76
CA HIS A 62 12.77 4.86 -10.34
C HIS A 62 13.05 6.20 -11.06
N LYS A 63 12.01 6.83 -11.58
CA LYS A 63 12.11 8.04 -12.40
C LYS A 63 11.57 9.24 -11.63
N LYS A 64 10.41 9.10 -10.99
CA LYS A 64 9.78 10.20 -10.23
C LYS A 64 10.61 10.58 -9.01
N ALA A 65 11.19 9.60 -8.32
CA ALA A 65 12.10 9.83 -7.20
C ALA A 65 13.35 10.67 -7.54
N ARG A 66 13.67 10.86 -8.83
CA ARG A 66 14.80 11.66 -9.32
C ARG A 66 14.40 12.95 -10.01
N THR A 67 13.11 13.30 -10.07
CA THR A 67 12.67 14.57 -10.67
C THR A 67 12.95 15.76 -9.75
N SER A 68 13.22 16.91 -10.37
CA SER A 68 13.44 18.19 -9.70
C SER A 68 12.51 19.29 -10.26
N PRO A 69 12.18 20.34 -9.49
CA PRO A 69 12.55 20.54 -8.08
C PRO A 69 11.89 19.52 -7.14
N TYR A 70 12.49 19.31 -5.97
CA TYR A 70 11.86 18.51 -4.92
C TYR A 70 10.50 19.14 -4.54
N PRO A 71 9.41 18.35 -4.39
CA PRO A 71 8.06 18.89 -4.19
C PRO A 71 7.96 19.95 -3.09
N GLY A 72 7.22 21.02 -3.36
CA GLY A 72 7.02 22.13 -2.42
C GLY A 72 8.29 22.97 -2.14
N SER A 73 9.32 22.87 -2.98
CA SER A 73 10.59 23.58 -2.79
C SER A 73 11.18 24.05 -4.13
N LYS A 74 12.33 24.75 -4.06
CA LYS A 74 13.19 25.06 -5.22
C LYS A 74 14.43 24.16 -5.30
N VAL A 75 14.56 23.20 -4.39
CA VAL A 75 15.76 22.35 -4.25
C VAL A 75 15.90 21.45 -5.47
N GLN A 76 17.07 21.48 -6.10
CA GLN A 76 17.43 20.59 -7.21
C GLN A 76 18.19 19.39 -6.66
N ARG A 77 17.82 18.19 -7.10
CA ARG A 77 18.56 16.97 -6.78
C ARG A 77 19.88 16.94 -7.55
N SER A 78 20.90 16.29 -7.00
CA SER A 78 22.09 15.93 -7.78
C SER A 78 21.70 14.98 -8.90
N GLN A 79 22.26 15.17 -10.10
CA GLN A 79 21.95 14.30 -11.23
C GLN A 79 22.46 12.87 -10.96
N VAL A 80 21.60 11.87 -11.16
CA VAL A 80 21.95 10.45 -11.02
C VAL A 80 21.80 9.76 -12.38
N PRO A 81 22.90 9.39 -13.06
CA PRO A 81 22.87 8.56 -14.26
C PRO A 81 22.17 7.22 -13.99
N ASN A 82 21.44 6.68 -14.96
CA ASN A 82 20.63 5.46 -14.78
C ASN A 82 21.51 4.26 -14.37
N GLU A 83 22.70 4.15 -14.95
CA GLU A 83 23.70 3.13 -14.64
C GLU A 83 24.30 3.25 -13.23
N LYS A 84 24.09 4.38 -12.53
CA LYS A 84 24.57 4.61 -11.16
C LYS A 84 23.46 4.67 -10.12
N VAL A 85 22.22 4.34 -10.49
CA VAL A 85 21.09 4.32 -9.54
C VAL A 85 21.32 3.27 -8.45
N GLY A 86 21.72 2.04 -8.81
CA GLY A 86 21.91 0.96 -7.83
C GLY A 86 23.07 1.21 -6.87
N TRP A 87 22.84 1.01 -5.57
CA TRP A 87 23.85 1.20 -4.52
C TRP A 87 25.09 0.32 -4.68
N LEU A 88 24.95 -0.87 -5.29
CA LEU A 88 26.05 -1.79 -5.59
C LEU A 88 27.06 -1.21 -6.60
N VAL A 89 26.64 -0.23 -7.40
CA VAL A 89 27.54 0.48 -8.32
C VAL A 89 28.35 1.47 -7.50
N GLU A 90 29.66 1.28 -7.50
CA GLU A 90 30.59 2.18 -6.84
C GLU A 90 30.51 3.59 -7.45
N TRP A 91 30.42 4.60 -6.58
CA TRP A 91 30.44 5.99 -6.99
C TRP A 91 30.91 6.88 -5.84
N GLN A 92 32.23 7.01 -5.71
CA GLN A 92 32.86 7.79 -4.63
C GLN A 92 32.51 9.28 -4.72
N ASP A 93 32.40 9.83 -5.94
CA ASP A 93 32.05 11.24 -6.15
C ASP A 93 30.55 11.53 -6.00
N TYR A 94 29.75 10.57 -5.51
CA TYR A 94 28.33 10.79 -5.30
C TYR A 94 28.11 11.77 -4.13
N ASN A 95 27.79 13.01 -4.47
CA ASN A 95 27.53 14.09 -3.52
C ASN A 95 26.07 14.56 -3.64
N PRO A 96 25.11 13.88 -3.01
CA PRO A 96 23.70 14.26 -3.03
C PRO A 96 23.46 15.55 -2.24
N VAL A 97 22.51 16.35 -2.70
CA VAL A 97 22.05 17.54 -1.95
C VAL A 97 21.37 17.08 -0.65
N GLU A 98 21.64 17.74 0.47
CA GLU A 98 20.92 17.47 1.72
C GLU A 98 19.70 18.38 1.86
N TYR A 99 18.52 17.78 2.07
CA TYR A 99 17.29 18.54 2.30
C TYR A 99 16.29 17.80 3.19
N THR A 100 15.79 18.51 4.20
CA THR A 100 14.61 18.13 4.98
C THR A 100 13.76 19.38 5.14
N ALA A 101 12.46 19.28 4.86
CA ALA A 101 11.55 20.41 4.86
C ALA A 101 11.41 21.01 6.27
N VAL A 102 11.21 22.32 6.35
CA VAL A 102 11.04 23.05 7.63
C VAL A 102 9.89 22.47 8.45
N SER A 103 8.80 22.05 7.80
CA SER A 103 7.65 21.40 8.46
C SER A 103 8.02 20.08 9.15
N VAL A 104 8.97 19.32 8.58
CA VAL A 104 9.48 18.07 9.18
C VAL A 104 10.46 18.39 10.30
N LEU A 105 11.36 19.37 10.09
CA LEU A 105 12.33 19.81 11.09
C LEU A 105 11.69 20.45 12.32
N ALA A 106 10.47 20.99 12.20
CA ALA A 106 9.71 21.51 13.33
C ALA A 106 9.28 20.43 14.35
N GLY A 107 9.50 19.14 14.05
CA GLY A 107 9.21 18.02 14.95
C GLY A 107 7.73 17.80 15.26
N PRO A 108 6.81 17.82 14.28
CA PRO A 108 5.42 17.43 14.53
C PRO A 108 5.32 15.95 14.92
N ARG A 109 4.20 15.54 15.53
CA ARG A 109 4.01 14.17 16.06
C ARG A 109 4.20 13.05 15.01
N TRP A 110 3.96 13.36 13.74
CA TRP A 110 4.11 12.44 12.62
C TRP A 110 5.55 12.37 12.07
N ALA A 111 6.46 13.24 12.49
CA ALA A 111 7.85 13.28 12.07
C ALA A 111 8.78 12.68 13.13
N ASP A 112 9.83 12.00 12.66
CA ASP A 112 10.93 11.57 13.53
C ASP A 112 11.83 12.77 13.92
N PRO A 113 12.58 12.66 15.02
CA PRO A 113 13.73 13.53 15.29
C PRO A 113 14.82 13.43 14.20
N GLN A 114 15.80 14.33 14.22
CA GLN A 114 17.02 14.15 13.43
C GLN A 114 17.88 13.00 13.99
N ILE A 115 18.62 12.30 13.13
CA ILE A 115 19.45 11.13 13.52
C ILE A 115 20.56 11.51 14.50
N SER A 116 20.99 12.77 14.50
CA SER A 116 21.98 13.30 15.44
C SER A 116 21.44 13.56 16.85
N GLU A 117 20.12 13.46 17.07
CA GLU A 117 19.53 13.68 18.39
C GLU A 117 19.83 12.51 19.33
N SER A 118 20.41 12.81 20.49
CA SER A 118 20.99 11.82 21.41
C SER A 118 19.99 10.83 21.99
N ASN A 119 18.72 11.22 22.11
CA ASN A 119 17.62 10.41 22.60
C ASN A 119 16.84 9.68 21.49
N PHE A 120 17.25 9.82 20.22
CA PHE A 120 16.61 9.16 19.09
C PHE A 120 17.40 7.93 18.66
N SER A 121 16.90 6.75 19.02
CA SER A 121 17.49 5.45 18.68
C SER A 121 16.48 4.58 17.92
N PRO A 122 16.24 4.86 16.62
CA PRO A 122 15.23 4.16 15.84
C PRO A 122 15.56 2.68 15.64
N LYS A 123 14.56 1.82 15.77
CA LYS A 123 14.69 0.37 15.48
C LYS A 123 14.32 0.08 14.03
N PHE A 124 15.25 0.35 13.11
CA PHE A 124 15.03 0.10 11.69
C PHE A 124 14.82 -1.38 11.37
N ASN A 125 14.09 -1.66 10.28
CA ASN A 125 13.68 -3.00 9.84
C ASN A 125 12.83 -3.78 10.87
N GLU A 126 12.19 -3.08 11.82
CA GLU A 126 11.38 -3.66 12.89
C GLU A 126 10.15 -2.78 13.20
N LYS A 127 9.25 -3.28 14.05
CA LYS A 127 8.17 -2.46 14.63
C LYS A 127 8.72 -1.69 15.83
N ASP A 128 8.82 -0.38 15.70
CA ASP A 128 9.43 0.52 16.69
C ASP A 128 8.35 1.26 17.48
N GLY A 129 7.79 0.59 18.48
CA GLY A 129 6.66 1.10 19.26
C GLY A 129 5.41 1.27 18.39
N HIS A 130 5.00 2.52 18.17
CA HIS A 130 3.85 2.88 17.31
C HIS A 130 4.24 3.15 15.85
N VAL A 131 5.53 3.09 15.51
CA VAL A 131 6.02 3.33 14.14
C VAL A 131 6.40 1.99 13.52
N GLU A 132 5.76 1.62 12.41
CA GLU A 132 6.20 0.48 11.60
C GLU A 132 7.39 0.92 10.75
N ARG A 133 8.57 0.33 10.98
CA ARG A 133 9.79 0.62 10.21
C ARG A 133 10.19 -0.55 9.33
N LYS A 134 9.43 -1.65 9.27
CA LYS A 134 9.67 -2.72 8.30
C LYS A 134 9.21 -2.30 6.91
N SER A 135 10.09 -2.44 5.94
CA SER A 135 9.70 -2.35 4.54
C SER A 135 8.94 -3.62 4.12
N GLN A 136 7.92 -3.45 3.29
CA GLN A 136 7.20 -4.54 2.65
C GLN A 136 8.01 -5.17 1.50
N ASN A 137 9.16 -4.60 1.13
CA ASN A 137 10.10 -5.13 0.14
C ASN A 137 11.25 -5.91 0.76
N GLY A 138 11.21 -6.18 2.07
CA GLY A 138 12.27 -6.87 2.79
C GLY A 138 13.18 -5.91 3.56
N ARG A 139 14.39 -6.35 3.89
CA ARG A 139 15.31 -5.54 4.70
C ARG A 139 15.97 -4.47 3.83
N TYR A 140 16.05 -3.24 4.34
CA TYR A 140 16.85 -2.16 3.77
C TYR A 140 18.15 -1.96 4.57
N GLU A 141 19.19 -1.52 3.87
CA GLU A 141 20.51 -1.25 4.44
C GLU A 141 20.48 0.00 5.32
N ILE A 142 21.30 0.01 6.37
CA ILE A 142 21.58 1.19 7.20
C ILE A 142 23.04 1.58 6.96
N GLU A 143 23.28 2.78 6.45
CA GLU A 143 24.61 3.34 6.25
C GLU A 143 24.70 4.69 6.97
N ASN A 144 25.81 4.95 7.67
CA ASN A 144 26.02 6.19 8.42
C ASN A 144 24.87 6.51 9.39
N GLY A 145 24.28 5.48 9.99
CA GLY A 145 23.15 5.58 10.91
C GLY A 145 21.79 5.88 10.26
N ARG A 146 21.69 5.89 8.93
CA ARG A 146 20.48 6.26 8.18
C ARG A 146 20.05 5.14 7.22
N PRO A 147 18.75 4.96 6.95
CA PRO A 147 18.29 4.00 5.94
C PRO A 147 18.79 4.36 4.54
N ARG A 148 19.07 3.36 3.70
CA ARG A 148 19.25 3.51 2.26
C ARG A 148 18.01 3.09 1.50
N ASN A 149 17.58 3.92 0.56
CA ASN A 149 16.44 3.67 -0.29
C ASN A 149 16.61 2.35 -1.07
N PRO A 150 15.71 1.37 -0.94
CA PRO A 150 15.88 0.06 -1.56
C PRO A 150 15.87 0.10 -3.09
N ALA A 151 15.32 1.16 -3.70
CA ALA A 151 15.31 1.34 -5.16
C ALA A 151 16.57 2.04 -5.72
N GLY A 152 17.47 2.53 -4.86
CA GLY A 152 18.72 3.18 -5.27
C GLY A 152 18.81 4.68 -4.95
N ARG A 153 19.83 5.31 -5.53
CA ARG A 153 20.18 6.73 -5.39
C ARG A 153 19.13 7.64 -6.03
N THR A 154 18.74 8.68 -5.30
CA THR A 154 17.78 9.71 -5.73
C THR A 154 18.42 11.06 -6.02
N GLY A 155 19.69 11.26 -5.65
CA GLY A 155 20.39 12.54 -5.75
C GLY A 155 20.08 13.50 -4.59
N LEU A 156 19.42 13.03 -3.54
CA LEU A 156 19.05 13.86 -2.38
C LEU A 156 19.05 13.04 -1.10
N VAL A 157 19.84 13.47 -0.11
CA VAL A 157 19.83 12.95 1.26
C VAL A 157 18.99 13.84 2.16
N GLY A 158 18.66 13.39 3.37
CA GLY A 158 17.59 14.00 4.18
C GLY A 158 16.29 13.23 4.04
N ARG A 159 15.22 13.78 4.59
CA ARG A 159 13.87 13.20 4.48
C ARG A 159 12.98 13.96 3.51
N GLY A 160 13.41 15.14 3.04
CA GLY A 160 12.55 16.03 2.30
C GLY A 160 11.26 16.33 3.08
N LEU A 161 10.10 16.04 2.50
CA LEU A 161 8.78 16.20 3.12
C LEU A 161 8.32 14.99 3.96
N LEU A 162 9.07 13.89 3.95
CA LEU A 162 8.66 12.67 4.65
C LEU A 162 8.98 12.76 6.15
N GLY A 163 8.05 12.32 6.99
CA GLY A 163 8.19 12.39 8.43
C GLY A 163 9.21 11.40 8.97
N ARG A 164 9.17 10.16 8.46
CA ARG A 164 9.95 9.03 8.99
C ARG A 164 11.24 8.81 8.21
N TRP A 165 12.27 8.39 8.92
CA TRP A 165 13.44 7.77 8.30
C TRP A 165 13.07 6.36 7.81
N GLY A 166 13.43 6.04 6.56
CA GLY A 166 13.09 4.77 5.92
C GLY A 166 11.70 4.78 5.29
N PRO A 167 10.92 3.69 5.40
CA PRO A 167 9.60 3.60 4.80
C PRO A 167 8.60 4.52 5.50
N ASN A 168 7.81 5.23 4.69
CA ASN A 168 6.68 6.05 5.11
C ASN A 168 5.44 5.37 4.50
N HIS A 169 4.70 4.65 5.34
CA HIS A 169 3.59 3.81 4.90
C HIS A 169 2.34 4.63 4.58
N ALA A 170 1.76 4.34 3.42
CA ALA A 170 0.47 4.81 2.95
C ALA A 170 -0.46 3.62 2.70
N ALA A 171 -1.75 3.91 2.49
CA ALA A 171 -2.72 2.92 2.08
C ALA A 171 -3.61 3.48 0.96
N ASP A 172 -3.82 2.69 -0.09
CA ASP A 172 -4.53 3.09 -1.30
C ASP A 172 -5.81 2.25 -1.51
N PRO A 173 -6.99 2.73 -1.08
CA PRO A 173 -8.26 2.04 -1.27
C PRO A 173 -8.77 2.21 -2.71
N ILE A 174 -8.66 1.15 -3.51
CA ILE A 174 -9.14 1.13 -4.90
C ILE A 174 -10.57 0.62 -4.93
N ILE A 175 -11.53 1.53 -4.79
CA ILE A 175 -12.96 1.21 -4.85
C ILE A 175 -13.40 1.12 -6.30
N THR A 176 -13.95 -0.03 -6.70
CA THR A 176 -14.34 -0.28 -8.10
C THR A 176 -15.78 -0.74 -8.22
N ARG A 177 -16.40 -0.46 -9.38
CA ARG A 177 -17.69 -1.00 -9.80
C ARG A 177 -17.72 -1.19 -11.31
N TRP A 178 -18.59 -2.06 -11.81
CA TRP A 178 -18.86 -2.14 -13.25
C TRP A 178 -19.54 -0.86 -13.75
N LYS A 179 -19.13 -0.36 -14.91
CA LYS A 179 -19.87 0.69 -15.61
C LYS A 179 -21.21 0.13 -16.07
N ARG A 180 -22.31 0.83 -15.76
CA ARG A 180 -23.66 0.41 -16.10
C ARG A 180 -24.37 1.40 -17.02
N ASP A 181 -25.26 0.89 -17.87
CA ASP A 181 -26.19 1.69 -18.67
C ASP A 181 -27.39 2.15 -17.83
N LYS A 182 -28.34 2.87 -18.46
CA LYS A 182 -29.56 3.37 -17.80
C LYS A 182 -30.50 2.26 -17.30
N SER A 183 -30.35 1.05 -17.83
CA SER A 183 -31.12 -0.13 -17.44
C SER A 183 -30.41 -0.95 -16.35
N GLY A 184 -29.23 -0.52 -15.92
CA GLY A 184 -28.42 -1.21 -14.91
C GLY A 184 -27.56 -2.34 -15.47
N ASN A 185 -27.46 -2.53 -16.79
CA ASN A 185 -26.64 -3.59 -17.37
C ASN A 185 -25.18 -3.17 -17.49
N LYS A 186 -24.25 -4.12 -17.35
CA LYS A 186 -22.81 -3.86 -17.55
C LYS A 186 -22.54 -3.44 -18.99
N ILE A 187 -21.69 -2.44 -19.18
CA ILE A 187 -21.28 -1.98 -20.51
C ILE A 187 -20.05 -2.75 -20.95
N THR A 188 -20.16 -3.48 -22.07
CA THR A 188 -19.05 -4.18 -22.72
C THR A 188 -18.32 -3.25 -23.69
N HIS A 189 -17.00 -3.22 -23.63
CA HIS A 189 -16.18 -2.46 -24.58
C HIS A 189 -16.10 -3.19 -25.93
N PRO A 190 -16.36 -2.52 -27.07
CA PRO A 190 -16.45 -3.19 -28.36
C PRO A 190 -15.14 -3.81 -28.84
N ILE A 191 -13.99 -3.21 -28.46
CA ILE A 191 -12.66 -3.69 -28.92
C ILE A 191 -12.23 -4.95 -28.18
N SER A 192 -12.33 -4.97 -26.85
CA SER A 192 -11.81 -6.08 -26.05
C SER A 192 -12.85 -7.16 -25.78
N GLY A 193 -14.14 -6.90 -26.01
CA GLY A 193 -15.24 -7.79 -25.62
C GLY A 193 -15.41 -7.94 -24.10
N LYS A 194 -14.68 -7.14 -23.29
CA LYS A 194 -14.72 -7.18 -21.82
C LYS A 194 -15.53 -6.02 -21.26
N ASN A 195 -16.07 -6.19 -20.06
CA ASN A 195 -16.82 -5.12 -19.40
C ASN A 195 -15.92 -3.96 -18.95
N ILE A 196 -16.44 -2.74 -19.03
CA ILE A 196 -15.76 -1.53 -18.58
C ILE A 196 -15.87 -1.45 -17.07
N LEU A 197 -14.73 -1.39 -16.39
CA LEU A 197 -14.65 -1.18 -14.95
C LEU A 197 -14.43 0.30 -14.64
N GLN A 198 -15.01 0.79 -13.55
CA GLN A 198 -14.76 2.14 -13.04
C GLN A 198 -14.09 2.06 -11.67
N PHE A 199 -13.27 3.06 -11.35
CA PHE A 199 -12.79 3.28 -9.98
C PHE A 199 -13.06 4.70 -9.50
N VAL A 200 -13.11 4.88 -8.19
CA VAL A 200 -13.19 6.22 -7.59
C VAL A 200 -11.80 6.86 -7.60
N ALA A 201 -11.70 8.04 -8.21
CA ALA A 201 -10.48 8.83 -8.24
C ALA A 201 -10.74 10.23 -7.68
N ILE A 202 -9.72 10.80 -7.06
CA ILE A 202 -9.67 12.20 -6.64
C ILE A 202 -8.68 12.98 -7.50
N LYS A 203 -8.94 14.26 -7.72
CA LYS A 203 -7.99 15.20 -8.32
C LYS A 203 -7.34 15.98 -7.18
N ARG A 204 -6.05 15.74 -6.93
CA ARG A 204 -5.34 16.35 -5.81
C ARG A 204 -5.26 17.88 -5.96
N LYS A 205 -5.39 18.64 -4.86
CA LYS A 205 -5.28 20.11 -4.88
C LYS A 205 -3.86 20.61 -5.14
N ASP A 206 -2.85 19.86 -4.69
CA ASP A 206 -1.44 20.25 -4.72
C ASP A 206 -0.80 20.21 -6.12
N CYS A 207 -1.07 19.15 -6.89
CA CYS A 207 -0.49 18.95 -8.22
C CYS A 207 -1.52 18.94 -9.35
N GLY A 208 -2.81 18.84 -9.04
CA GLY A 208 -3.87 18.75 -10.05
C GLY A 208 -3.90 17.42 -10.81
N GLU A 209 -3.21 16.38 -10.34
CA GLU A 209 -3.23 15.05 -10.94
C GLU A 209 -4.37 14.19 -10.36
N TRP A 210 -4.86 13.25 -11.17
CA TRP A 210 -5.83 12.25 -10.72
C TRP A 210 -5.11 11.12 -9.98
N ALA A 211 -5.66 10.69 -8.85
CA ALA A 211 -5.07 9.70 -7.96
C ALA A 211 -6.13 8.80 -7.32
N ILE A 212 -5.70 7.66 -6.78
CA ILE A 212 -6.48 6.87 -5.84
C ILE A 212 -6.61 7.70 -4.55
N PRO A 213 -7.78 7.73 -3.89
CA PRO A 213 -8.01 8.46 -2.63
C PRO A 213 -7.35 7.73 -1.45
N GLY A 214 -6.02 7.68 -1.46
CA GLY A 214 -5.21 7.12 -0.39
C GLY A 214 -4.45 8.19 0.38
N GLY A 215 -3.85 7.79 1.48
CA GLY A 215 -3.08 8.67 2.35
C GLY A 215 -2.22 7.92 3.34
N MET A 216 -1.63 8.67 4.27
CA MET A 216 -0.61 8.17 5.18
C MET A 216 -1.23 7.34 6.30
N VAL A 217 -0.53 6.29 6.72
CA VAL A 217 -0.91 5.49 7.89
C VAL A 217 -0.55 6.27 9.15
N ASP A 218 -1.54 6.53 9.99
CA ASP A 218 -1.31 7.23 11.24
C ASP A 218 -0.51 6.38 12.25
N PRO A 219 0.24 7.00 13.17
CA PRO A 219 0.99 6.27 14.19
C PRO A 219 0.09 5.33 15.02
N GLY A 220 0.39 4.03 14.97
CA GLY A 220 -0.39 2.99 15.65
C GLY A 220 -1.70 2.58 14.96
N GLU A 221 -2.05 3.22 13.83
CA GLU A 221 -3.22 2.85 13.02
C GLU A 221 -2.97 1.53 12.28
N LYS A 222 -4.04 0.75 12.09
CA LYS A 222 -4.00 -0.45 11.23
C LYS A 222 -4.26 -0.02 9.79
N ILE A 223 -3.59 -0.64 8.82
CA ILE A 223 -3.81 -0.41 7.38
C ILE A 223 -5.30 -0.47 6.99
N SER A 224 -6.05 -1.45 7.52
CA SER A 224 -7.49 -1.58 7.23
C SER A 224 -8.33 -0.40 7.73
N ALA A 225 -7.91 0.27 8.81
CA ALA A 225 -8.53 1.49 9.29
C ALA A 225 -8.16 2.67 8.40
N THR A 226 -6.88 2.81 8.02
CA THR A 226 -6.39 3.82 7.08
C THR A 226 -7.15 3.76 5.76
N LEU A 227 -7.28 2.59 5.14
CA LEU A 227 -8.00 2.40 3.87
C LEU A 227 -9.45 2.91 3.95
N LYS A 228 -10.15 2.62 5.06
CA LYS A 228 -11.54 3.07 5.25
C LYS A 228 -11.61 4.57 5.52
N ARG A 229 -10.73 5.07 6.40
CA ARG A 229 -10.66 6.49 6.79
C ARG A 229 -10.36 7.36 5.57
N GLU A 230 -9.27 7.09 4.86
CA GLU A 230 -8.85 7.85 3.68
C GLU A 230 -9.95 7.90 2.62
N PHE A 231 -10.58 6.76 2.30
CA PHE A 231 -11.70 6.76 1.36
C PHE A 231 -12.89 7.60 1.84
N GLY A 232 -13.25 7.49 3.12
CA GLY A 232 -14.34 8.25 3.71
C GLY A 232 -14.06 9.75 3.74
N GLU A 233 -12.85 10.16 4.11
CA GLU A 233 -12.43 11.56 4.19
C GLU A 233 -12.30 12.18 2.80
N GLU A 234 -11.55 11.56 1.89
CA GLU A 234 -11.18 12.14 0.60
C GLU A 234 -12.26 12.03 -0.49
N ALA A 235 -13.01 10.92 -0.50
CA ALA A 235 -13.96 10.64 -1.58
C ALA A 235 -15.43 10.81 -1.18
N LEU A 236 -15.72 10.88 0.13
CA LEU A 236 -17.09 11.00 0.65
C LEU A 236 -17.25 12.20 1.60
N ASN A 237 -16.24 13.07 1.72
CA ASN A 237 -16.21 14.24 2.61
C ASN A 237 -16.70 13.95 4.04
N SER A 238 -16.32 12.80 4.59
CA SER A 238 -16.89 12.32 5.85
C SER A 238 -16.66 13.28 7.02
N LEU A 239 -15.57 14.06 7.03
CA LEU A 239 -15.25 15.01 8.10
C LEU A 239 -16.33 16.09 8.28
N GLN A 240 -16.89 16.57 7.17
CA GLN A 240 -17.90 17.64 7.15
C GLN A 240 -19.34 17.14 7.35
N LYS A 241 -19.56 15.81 7.39
CA LYS A 241 -20.89 15.23 7.61
C LYS A 241 -21.35 15.31 9.06
N SER A 242 -22.67 15.38 9.25
CA SER A 242 -23.30 15.30 10.57
C SER A 242 -23.09 13.92 11.21
N SER A 243 -23.27 13.81 12.53
CA SER A 243 -23.10 12.55 13.26
C SER A 243 -24.03 11.43 12.75
N ALA A 244 -25.24 11.78 12.30
CA ALA A 244 -26.21 10.82 11.76
C ALA A 244 -25.76 10.29 10.39
N GLU A 245 -25.34 11.19 9.50
CA GLU A 245 -24.81 10.82 8.17
C GLU A 245 -23.52 10.02 8.30
N LYS A 246 -22.63 10.37 9.24
CA LYS A 246 -21.41 9.59 9.55
C LYS A 246 -21.74 8.15 9.92
N LYS A 247 -22.79 7.94 10.74
CA LYS A 247 -23.20 6.59 11.13
C LYS A 247 -23.71 5.77 9.94
N GLN A 248 -24.56 6.36 9.10
CA GLN A 248 -25.04 5.70 7.87
C GLN A 248 -23.90 5.39 6.90
N LEU A 249 -22.96 6.32 6.75
CA LEU A 249 -21.76 6.14 5.94
C LEU A 249 -20.89 5.01 6.47
N GLU A 250 -20.70 4.92 7.79
CA GLU A 250 -19.92 3.86 8.43
C GLU A 250 -20.55 2.48 8.17
N GLU A 251 -21.87 2.36 8.24
CA GLU A 251 -22.58 1.11 7.92
C GLU A 251 -22.37 0.67 6.46
N GLN A 252 -22.46 1.59 5.50
CA GLN A 252 -22.21 1.31 4.08
C GLN A 252 -20.75 0.96 3.81
N LEU A 253 -19.81 1.72 4.38
CA LEU A 253 -18.38 1.43 4.29
C LEU A 253 -18.03 0.12 4.99
N HIS A 254 -18.68 -0.22 6.10
CA HIS A 254 -18.49 -1.50 6.77
C HIS A 254 -18.89 -2.64 5.85
N LYS A 255 -20.04 -2.54 5.16
CA LYS A 255 -20.46 -3.54 4.16
C LYS A 255 -19.44 -3.65 3.02
N LEU A 256 -18.96 -2.53 2.49
CA LEU A 256 -17.99 -2.50 1.38
C LEU A 256 -16.60 -3.04 1.78
N PHE A 257 -16.14 -2.78 2.99
CA PHE A 257 -14.78 -3.13 3.44
C PHE A 257 -14.70 -4.48 4.17
N SER A 258 -15.84 -5.08 4.54
CA SER A 258 -15.91 -6.42 5.14
C SER A 258 -16.03 -7.55 4.12
N GLN A 259 -16.34 -7.23 2.85
CA GLN A 259 -16.36 -8.22 1.78
C GLN A 259 -14.94 -8.69 1.42
N GLU A 260 -14.88 -9.76 0.61
CA GLU A 260 -13.63 -10.24 0.04
C GLU A 260 -12.97 -9.15 -0.81
N HIS A 261 -11.70 -8.88 -0.54
CA HIS A 261 -10.92 -7.83 -1.17
C HIS A 261 -9.62 -8.39 -1.71
N LEU A 262 -9.05 -7.70 -2.70
CA LEU A 262 -7.81 -8.09 -3.33
C LEU A 262 -6.70 -7.14 -2.93
N VAL A 263 -5.64 -7.64 -2.30
CA VAL A 263 -4.39 -6.90 -2.22
C VAL A 263 -3.81 -6.83 -3.63
N ILE A 264 -3.65 -5.62 -4.14
CA ILE A 264 -3.14 -5.35 -5.49
C ILE A 264 -1.63 -5.22 -5.45
N TYR A 265 -1.12 -4.47 -4.47
CA TYR A 265 0.29 -4.16 -4.37
C TYR A 265 0.68 -3.89 -2.92
N LYS A 266 1.92 -4.27 -2.55
CA LYS A 266 2.57 -3.87 -1.29
C LYS A 266 4.02 -3.50 -1.56
N GLY A 267 4.44 -2.35 -1.04
CA GLY A 267 5.84 -1.93 -1.06
C GLY A 267 6.10 -0.59 -1.73
N TYR A 268 7.30 -0.45 -2.27
CA TYR A 268 7.91 0.77 -2.76
C TYR A 268 7.12 1.45 -3.87
N VAL A 269 6.84 2.74 -3.68
CA VAL A 269 6.22 3.59 -4.70
C VAL A 269 7.26 4.54 -5.27
N ASP A 270 7.39 4.61 -6.59
CA ASP A 270 8.19 5.64 -7.26
C ASP A 270 7.47 7.00 -7.12
N ASP A 271 7.75 7.70 -6.04
CA ASP A 271 7.12 8.96 -5.64
C ASP A 271 8.15 10.10 -5.65
N PRO A 272 7.79 11.30 -6.13
CA PRO A 272 8.71 12.44 -6.21
C PRO A 272 9.21 12.95 -4.85
N ARG A 273 8.58 12.54 -3.74
CA ARG A 273 9.01 12.85 -2.37
C ARG A 273 10.14 11.93 -1.87
N ASN A 274 10.42 10.82 -2.55
CA ASN A 274 11.44 9.88 -2.11
C ASN A 274 12.84 10.52 -2.08
N THR A 275 13.63 10.15 -1.09
CA THR A 275 15.03 10.56 -0.92
C THR A 275 15.89 9.30 -0.80
N ASP A 276 17.20 9.48 -0.64
CA ASP A 276 18.11 8.37 -0.34
C ASP A 276 17.81 7.73 1.02
N ASN A 277 17.12 8.44 1.93
CA ASN A 277 16.94 8.00 3.32
C ASN A 277 15.48 7.84 3.77
N ALA A 278 14.52 8.23 2.93
CA ALA A 278 13.10 8.10 3.22
C ALA A 278 12.32 7.88 1.93
N TRP A 279 11.35 6.97 1.94
CA TRP A 279 10.55 6.65 0.76
C TRP A 279 9.12 6.29 1.12
N ILE A 280 8.22 6.42 0.14
CA ILE A 280 6.84 5.96 0.25
C ILE A 280 6.78 4.46 0.01
N GLU A 281 6.07 3.76 0.89
CA GLU A 281 5.53 2.44 0.59
C GLU A 281 4.02 2.48 0.74
N THR A 282 3.30 1.72 -0.07
CA THR A 282 1.84 1.63 0.03
C THR A 282 1.37 0.19 0.11
N GLU A 283 0.20 0.00 0.70
CA GLU A 283 -0.63 -1.18 0.51
C GLU A 283 -1.87 -0.76 -0.29
N ALA A 284 -1.90 -1.15 -1.56
CA ALA A 284 -3.03 -0.89 -2.45
C ALA A 284 -4.01 -2.07 -2.41
N VAL A 285 -5.26 -1.79 -2.04
CA VAL A 285 -6.29 -2.83 -1.83
C VAL A 285 -7.52 -2.49 -2.64
N ASN A 286 -7.97 -3.46 -3.45
CA ASN A 286 -9.18 -3.33 -4.24
C ASN A 286 -10.40 -3.89 -3.49
N TYR A 287 -11.36 -3.01 -3.25
CA TYR A 287 -12.71 -3.36 -2.82
C TYR A 287 -13.65 -3.18 -4.00
N HIS A 288 -14.37 -4.22 -4.35
CA HIS A 288 -15.16 -4.26 -5.58
C HIS A 288 -16.65 -4.40 -5.26
N ASP A 289 -17.45 -3.49 -5.80
CA ASP A 289 -18.90 -3.61 -5.80
C ASP A 289 -19.36 -4.25 -7.11
N GLU A 290 -19.60 -5.57 -7.05
CA GLU A 290 -20.00 -6.39 -8.20
C GLU A 290 -21.42 -6.05 -8.68
N THR A 291 -22.35 -5.83 -7.76
CA THR A 291 -23.77 -5.60 -8.08
C THR A 291 -24.09 -4.12 -8.29
N GLY A 292 -23.32 -3.21 -7.68
CA GLY A 292 -23.59 -1.77 -7.65
C GLY A 292 -24.47 -1.35 -6.46
N GLU A 293 -25.02 -2.30 -5.70
CA GLU A 293 -25.98 -2.03 -4.62
C GLU A 293 -25.41 -1.16 -3.49
N ILE A 294 -24.10 -1.17 -3.30
CA ILE A 294 -23.44 -0.41 -2.23
C ILE A 294 -23.10 0.99 -2.73
N MET A 295 -22.39 1.06 -3.84
CA MET A 295 -21.78 2.28 -4.35
C MET A 295 -22.73 3.16 -5.17
N ASP A 296 -23.80 2.60 -5.74
CA ASP A 296 -24.80 3.41 -6.46
C ASP A 296 -25.63 4.31 -5.51
N ASN A 297 -25.69 3.93 -4.24
CA ASN A 297 -26.37 4.70 -3.19
C ASN A 297 -25.44 5.65 -2.42
N LEU A 298 -24.17 5.73 -2.80
CA LEU A 298 -23.16 6.58 -2.18
C LEU A 298 -22.84 7.77 -3.08
N THR A 299 -23.17 8.97 -2.62
CA THR A 299 -22.79 10.22 -3.32
C THR A 299 -21.34 10.54 -3.01
N LEU A 300 -20.51 10.62 -4.06
CA LEU A 300 -19.13 11.05 -3.95
C LEU A 300 -19.07 12.56 -3.70
N GLU A 301 -18.25 12.95 -2.73
CA GLU A 301 -18.03 14.34 -2.37
C GLU A 301 -16.54 14.52 -2.03
N ALA A 302 -15.89 15.49 -2.69
CA ALA A 302 -14.46 15.68 -2.51
C ALA A 302 -14.18 16.21 -1.10
N GLY A 303 -13.25 15.56 -0.39
CA GLY A 303 -12.79 15.99 0.92
C GLY A 303 -11.91 17.25 0.87
N ASP A 304 -11.37 17.61 2.03
CA ASP A 304 -10.60 18.84 2.21
C ASP A 304 -9.27 18.85 1.42
N ASP A 305 -8.67 17.72 1.09
CA ASP A 305 -7.43 17.64 0.29
C ASP A 305 -7.67 17.30 -1.20
N ALA A 306 -8.89 16.90 -1.55
CA ALA A 306 -9.33 16.62 -2.91
C ALA A 306 -10.00 17.84 -3.57
N GLY A 307 -9.53 18.24 -4.75
CA GLY A 307 -10.15 19.31 -5.53
C GLY A 307 -11.41 18.85 -6.27
N LYS A 308 -11.45 17.59 -6.68
CA LYS A 308 -12.58 16.93 -7.36
C LYS A 308 -12.58 15.45 -7.01
N VAL A 309 -13.74 14.80 -7.08
CA VAL A 309 -13.88 13.34 -6.98
C VAL A 309 -14.83 12.86 -8.09
N LYS A 310 -14.55 11.70 -8.69
CA LYS A 310 -15.48 11.06 -9.64
C LYS A 310 -15.18 9.58 -9.84
N TRP A 311 -16.15 8.89 -10.44
CA TRP A 311 -15.91 7.63 -11.14
C TRP A 311 -15.10 7.87 -12.42
N VAL A 312 -14.06 7.08 -12.61
CA VAL A 312 -13.20 7.09 -13.79
C VAL A 312 -13.26 5.73 -14.46
N ASP A 313 -13.56 5.71 -15.75
CA ASP A 313 -13.48 4.50 -16.57
C ASP A 313 -12.03 4.06 -16.69
N ILE A 314 -11.78 2.76 -16.47
CA ILE A 314 -10.44 2.18 -16.51
C ILE A 314 -10.05 1.86 -17.95
N SER A 315 -8.90 2.41 -18.37
CA SER A 315 -8.20 2.03 -19.60
C SER A 315 -6.71 2.40 -19.56
N ASP A 316 -5.97 1.94 -20.55
CA ASP A 316 -4.53 2.17 -20.74
C ASP A 316 -4.15 3.63 -21.01
N LYS A 317 -5.12 4.48 -21.42
CA LYS A 317 -4.94 5.92 -21.65
C LYS A 317 -4.94 6.74 -20.36
N LEU A 318 -5.18 6.13 -19.19
CA LEU A 318 -5.22 6.83 -17.91
C LEU A 318 -3.85 7.41 -17.50
N LYS A 319 -3.85 8.71 -17.18
CA LYS A 319 -2.71 9.41 -16.58
C LYS A 319 -2.99 9.67 -15.12
N LEU A 320 -2.30 8.94 -14.24
CA LEU A 320 -2.49 9.02 -12.79
C LEU A 320 -1.18 9.36 -12.06
N TYR A 321 -1.33 9.92 -10.87
CA TYR A 321 -0.25 10.27 -9.96
C TYR A 321 0.61 9.05 -9.56
N ALA A 322 1.90 9.30 -9.31
CA ALA A 322 2.87 8.29 -8.86
C ALA A 322 2.82 6.99 -9.67
N SER A 323 2.65 5.83 -9.02
CA SER A 323 2.53 4.52 -9.67
C SER A 323 1.09 4.04 -9.84
N HIS A 324 0.08 4.90 -9.64
CA HIS A 324 -1.31 4.46 -9.53
C HIS A 324 -1.84 3.78 -10.80
N ALA A 325 -1.38 4.20 -11.99
CA ALA A 325 -1.74 3.54 -13.24
C ALA A 325 -1.34 2.05 -13.28
N GLN A 326 -0.23 1.68 -12.63
CA GLN A 326 0.20 0.28 -12.53
C GLN A 326 -0.75 -0.51 -11.62
N PHE A 327 -1.23 0.08 -10.53
CA PHE A 327 -2.19 -0.56 -9.64
C PHE A 327 -3.54 -0.78 -10.34
N ILE A 328 -4.02 0.23 -11.07
CA ILE A 328 -5.26 0.13 -11.84
C ILE A 328 -5.16 -0.91 -12.95
N LYS A 329 -4.01 -1.05 -13.63
CA LYS A 329 -3.76 -2.12 -14.60
C LYS A 329 -3.92 -3.51 -13.96
N LEU A 330 -3.30 -3.74 -12.80
CA LEU A 330 -3.40 -5.00 -12.06
C LEU A 330 -4.84 -5.28 -11.59
N VAL A 331 -5.59 -4.24 -11.23
CA VAL A 331 -7.02 -4.37 -10.91
C VAL A 331 -7.82 -4.80 -12.12
N ALA A 332 -7.62 -4.17 -13.28
CA ALA A 332 -8.29 -4.53 -14.52
C ALA A 332 -8.03 -5.99 -14.90
N GLU A 333 -6.77 -6.44 -14.78
CA GLU A 333 -6.37 -7.82 -15.02
C GLU A 333 -7.07 -8.80 -14.07
N LYS A 334 -6.99 -8.56 -12.75
CA LYS A 334 -7.60 -9.44 -11.73
C LYS A 334 -9.13 -9.49 -11.80
N ARG A 335 -9.76 -8.46 -12.35
CA ARG A 335 -11.23 -8.38 -12.51
C ARG A 335 -11.71 -8.75 -13.91
N ASP A 336 -10.81 -9.17 -14.80
CA ASP A 336 -11.15 -9.47 -16.20
C ASP A 336 -11.86 -8.31 -16.92
N ALA A 337 -11.40 -7.08 -16.67
CA ALA A 337 -11.98 -5.87 -17.23
C ALA A 337 -11.31 -5.46 -18.56
N HIS A 338 -11.96 -4.53 -19.27
CA HIS A 338 -11.36 -3.80 -20.37
C HIS A 338 -10.08 -3.06 -19.93
N TRP A 339 -9.10 -2.96 -20.85
CA TRP A 339 -7.85 -2.22 -20.62
C TRP A 339 -7.34 -1.51 -21.89
N SER A 340 -7.14 -2.25 -22.98
CA SER A 340 -6.54 -1.69 -24.21
C SER A 340 -7.55 -0.98 -25.10
N GLU A 341 -7.34 0.31 -25.33
CA GLU A 341 -8.23 1.15 -26.15
C GLU A 341 -7.93 1.08 -27.65
N ASP A 342 -6.76 0.57 -28.03
CA ASP A 342 -6.33 0.43 -29.41
C ASP A 342 -6.26 -1.07 -29.77
N SER A 343 -6.78 -1.46 -30.93
CA SER A 343 -6.55 -2.79 -31.48
C SER A 343 -5.22 -2.80 -32.24
N GLU A 344 -4.34 -3.76 -31.95
CA GLU A 344 -3.07 -3.96 -32.69
C GLU A 344 -3.26 -4.24 -34.19
N THR A 345 -4.51 -4.30 -34.66
CA THR A 345 -4.90 -4.56 -36.05
C THR A 345 -4.54 -3.44 -37.02
N ASP A 346 -4.36 -2.19 -36.57
CA ASP A 346 -3.98 -1.07 -37.46
C ASP A 346 -2.48 -1.09 -37.82
N CYS A 347 -1.67 -1.91 -37.15
CA CYS A 347 -0.22 -2.02 -37.41
C CYS A 347 0.13 -2.99 -38.56
N HIS A 348 -0.86 -3.70 -39.11
CA HIS A 348 -0.66 -4.69 -40.19
C HIS A 348 -1.33 -4.31 -41.52
N GLY A 349 -1.86 -3.10 -41.64
CA GLY A 349 -2.45 -2.58 -42.87
C GLY A 349 -1.52 -1.63 -43.60
N LEU A 350 -0.54 -2.17 -44.34
CA LEU A 350 0.12 -1.51 -45.49
C LEU A 350 0.51 -2.53 -46.54
#